data_AF-A0A527GK89-F1
#
_entry.id   AF-A0A527GK89-F1
#
_cell.length_a   1.000
_cell.length_b   1.000
_cell.length_c   1.000
_cell.angle_alpha   90.00
_cell.angle_beta   90.00
_cell.angle_gamma   90.00
#
_symmetry.space_group_name_H-M   'P 1'
#
loop_
_entity.id
_entity.type
_entity.pdbx_description
1 polymer ?
#
loop_
_entity_poly.entity_id
_entity_poly.type
_entity_poly.pdbx_seq_one_letter_code
_entity_poly.pdbx_strand_id
1 'polypeptide(L)'
;RPSVDVITGTIKANFPTRISFQVTSKIDSRTILGEQGAEQLLGMGDMLYMAGGGRIQRVHGPFVSDDEVERIVGHLKLQGVPEYLDAITEDDEEDDEDGASGRG
;
A
#
# COMPACT_ATOMS: atom_id res chain seq x y z
N ARG A 1 -4.66 -7.73 4.08
CA ARG A 1 -4.16 -8.64 5.15
C ARG A 1 -2.63 -8.54 5.17
N PRO A 2 -2.03 -7.93 6.20
CA PRO A 2 -0.58 -7.74 6.25
C PRO A 2 0.14 -9.04 6.65
N SER A 3 0.49 -9.87 5.66
CA SER A 3 1.31 -11.07 5.88
C SER A 3 2.73 -10.88 5.34
N VAL A 4 3.66 -11.71 5.80
CA VAL A 4 5.05 -11.72 5.32
C VAL A 4 5.11 -12.10 3.84
N ASP A 5 4.18 -12.92 3.37
CA ASP A 5 4.09 -13.34 1.96
C ASP A 5 3.66 -12.19 1.04
N VAL A 6 2.90 -11.22 1.57
CA VAL A 6 2.47 -10.02 0.82
C VAL A 6 3.48 -8.88 0.99
N ILE A 7 3.94 -8.64 2.22
CA ILE A 7 4.91 -7.59 2.56
C ILE A 7 6.29 -8.25 2.70
N THR A 8 6.79 -8.73 1.56
CA THR A 8 8.05 -9.49 1.46
C THR A 8 9.27 -8.62 1.78
N GLY A 9 10.44 -9.27 1.89
CA GLY A 9 11.72 -8.56 2.09
C GLY A 9 12.01 -7.55 0.99
N THR A 10 11.79 -7.93 -0.28
CA THR A 10 12.02 -7.07 -1.45
C THR A 10 11.11 -5.85 -1.43
N ILE A 11 9.83 -6.01 -1.10
CA ILE A 11 8.89 -4.89 -0.95
C ILE A 11 9.36 -3.95 0.17
N LYS A 12 9.71 -4.50 1.34
CA LYS A 12 10.17 -3.67 2.47
C LYS A 12 11.47 -2.91 2.15
N ALA A 13 12.38 -3.51 1.40
CA ALA A 13 13.66 -2.89 1.04
C ALA A 13 13.49 -1.68 0.12
N ASN A 14 12.49 -1.71 -0.78
CA ASN A 14 12.29 -0.67 -1.80
C ASN A 14 11.26 0.40 -1.40
N PHE A 15 10.38 0.11 -0.43
CA PHE A 15 9.37 1.05 0.06
C PHE A 15 9.60 1.38 1.54
N PRO A 16 10.39 2.44 1.85
CA PRO A 16 10.87 2.69 3.20
C PRO A 16 9.91 3.54 4.05
N THR A 17 8.96 4.24 3.42
CA THR A 17 7.89 4.97 4.10
C THR A 17 6.67 4.07 4.29
N ARG A 18 6.13 4.03 5.51
CA ARG A 18 5.07 3.09 5.88
C ARG A 18 3.99 3.76 6.73
N ILE A 19 2.75 3.35 6.49
CA ILE A 19 1.58 3.73 7.26
C ILE A 19 0.88 2.46 7.70
N SER A 20 0.47 2.39 8.96
CA SER A 20 -0.43 1.35 9.45
C SER A 20 -1.61 1.97 10.17
N PHE A 21 -2.82 1.57 9.78
CA PHE A 21 -4.02 1.73 10.59
C PHE A 21 -4.10 0.59 11.63
N GLN A 22 -5.19 0.56 12.40
CA GLN A 22 -5.43 -0.50 13.38
C GLN A 22 -5.32 -1.88 12.74
N VAL A 23 -4.52 -2.74 13.37
CA VAL A 23 -4.40 -4.16 13.03
C VAL A 23 -4.78 -5.02 14.24
N THR A 24 -5.00 -6.31 14.03
CA THR A 24 -5.47 -7.21 15.09
C THR A 24 -4.35 -7.77 15.96
N SER A 25 -3.09 -7.75 15.48
CA SER A 25 -1.99 -8.40 16.19
C SER A 25 -0.66 -7.64 16.11
N LYS A 26 0.20 -7.89 17.11
CA LYS A 26 1.60 -7.41 17.13
C LYS A 26 2.41 -7.93 15.93
N ILE A 27 2.07 -9.11 15.42
CA ILE A 27 2.76 -9.73 14.27
C ILE A 27 2.46 -8.92 13.00
N ASP A 28 1.20 -8.54 12.81
CA ASP A 28 0.78 -7.69 11.68
C ASP A 28 1.42 -6.31 11.74
N SER A 29 1.49 -5.71 12.94
CA SER A 29 2.16 -4.42 13.16
C SER A 29 3.63 -4.50 12.74
N ARG A 30 4.37 -5.54 13.16
CA ARG A 30 5.78 -5.71 12.75
C ARG A 30 5.94 -6.02 11.27
N THR A 31 5.00 -6.73 10.67
CA THR A 31 5.02 -7.02 9.24
C THR A 31 4.97 -5.73 8.42
N ILE A 32 4.13 -4.76 8.83
CA ILE A 32 4.01 -3.46 8.17
C ILE A 32 5.17 -2.54 8.60
N LEU A 33 5.30 -2.23 9.89
CA LEU A 33 6.15 -1.14 10.38
C LEU A 33 7.56 -1.59 10.81
N GLY A 34 7.82 -2.89 10.92
CA GLY A 34 9.01 -3.42 11.59
C GLY A 34 8.92 -3.42 13.12
N GLU A 35 7.99 -2.65 13.69
CA GLU A 35 7.78 -2.49 15.14
C GLU A 35 6.31 -2.77 15.52
N GLN A 36 6.06 -3.03 16.81
CA GLN A 36 4.71 -3.17 17.36
C GLN A 36 4.09 -1.80 17.68
N GLY A 37 2.76 -1.73 17.80
CA GLY A 37 2.03 -0.52 18.21
C GLY A 37 0.75 -0.30 17.42
N ALA A 38 0.67 -0.76 16.17
CA ALA A 38 -0.52 -0.58 15.35
C ALA A 38 -1.73 -1.39 15.89
N GLU A 39 -1.49 -2.44 16.66
CA GLU A 39 -2.54 -3.21 17.33
C GLU A 39 -3.23 -2.45 18.48
N GLN A 40 -2.67 -1.30 18.88
CA GLN A 40 -3.18 -0.45 19.96
C GLN A 40 -3.92 0.80 19.45
N LEU A 41 -4.02 0.95 18.13
CA LEU A 41 -4.75 2.06 17.52
C LEU A 41 -6.24 1.91 17.77
N LEU A 42 -6.95 3.04 17.74
CA LEU A 42 -8.37 3.14 18.10
C LEU A 42 -9.31 2.86 16.91
N GLY A 43 -8.78 2.65 15.71
CA GLY A 43 -9.55 2.58 14.48
C GLY A 43 -9.98 3.98 14.00
N MET A 44 -10.98 4.06 13.11
CA MET A 44 -11.59 5.32 12.64
C MET A 44 -10.58 6.40 12.19
N GLY A 45 -9.53 6.00 11.46
CA GLY A 45 -8.50 6.91 10.95
C GLY A 45 -7.27 7.10 11.85
N ASP A 46 -7.25 6.56 13.06
CA ASP A 46 -6.04 6.53 13.89
C ASP A 46 -4.95 5.65 13.24
N MET A 47 -3.75 6.20 13.07
CA MET A 47 -2.67 5.57 12.31
C MET A 47 -1.28 5.85 12.89
N LEU A 48 -0.34 4.97 12.56
CA LEU A 48 1.09 5.15 12.74
C LEU A 48 1.75 5.42 11.39
N TYR A 49 2.56 6.47 11.32
CA TYR A 49 3.34 6.89 10.17
C TYR A 49 4.84 6.77 10.48
N MET A 50 5.60 6.26 9.51
CA MET A 50 7.05 6.16 9.57
C MET A 50 7.65 6.61 8.24
N ALA A 51 8.45 7.67 8.29
CA ALA A 51 9.21 8.16 7.14
C ALA A 51 10.58 7.47 7.08
N GLY A 52 10.85 6.67 6.05
CA GLY A 52 12.21 6.22 5.76
C GLY A 52 12.92 5.39 6.84
N GLY A 53 12.20 4.61 7.64
CA GLY A 53 12.77 3.91 8.82
C GLY A 53 13.10 4.81 10.01
N GLY A 54 12.66 6.08 9.98
CA GLY A 54 12.76 7.01 11.09
C GLY A 54 11.77 6.72 12.22
N ARG A 55 11.65 7.64 13.17
CA ARG A 55 10.77 7.47 14.34
C ARG A 55 9.30 7.40 13.91
N ILE A 56 8.56 6.44 14.49
CA ILE A 56 7.12 6.32 14.32
C ILE A 56 6.40 7.50 14.97
N GLN A 57 5.44 8.07 14.23
CA GLN A 57 4.55 9.14 14.66
C GLN A 57 3.10 8.65 14.63
N ARG A 58 2.34 8.92 15.70
CA ARG A 58 0.90 8.65 15.73
C ARG A 58 0.16 9.86 15.18
N VAL A 59 -0.78 9.62 14.26
CA VAL A 59 -1.51 10.64 13.53
C VAL A 59 -3.00 10.25 13.45
N HIS A 60 -3.88 11.23 13.47
CA HIS A 60 -5.30 11.05 13.18
C HIS A 60 -5.56 11.41 11.71
N GLY A 61 -5.91 10.42 10.91
CA GLY A 61 -6.25 10.59 9.51
C GLY A 61 -7.53 11.42 9.35
N PRO A 62 -7.58 12.32 8.36
CA PRO A 62 -8.81 13.04 8.05
C PRO A 62 -9.88 12.06 7.56
N PHE A 63 -11.11 12.30 7.98
CA PHE A 63 -12.27 11.60 7.41
C PHE A 63 -12.70 12.31 6.13
N VAL A 64 -12.98 11.53 5.10
CA VAL A 64 -13.61 11.97 3.86
C VAL A 64 -14.77 11.01 3.57
N SER A 65 -15.96 11.55 3.32
CA SER A 65 -17.13 10.73 2.98
C SER A 65 -17.14 10.35 1.51
N ASP A 66 -17.86 9.29 1.16
CA ASP A 66 -18.04 8.89 -0.24
C ASP A 66 -18.66 10.03 -1.08
N ASP A 67 -19.64 10.76 -0.52
CA ASP A 67 -20.24 11.95 -1.16
C ASP A 67 -19.22 13.08 -1.44
N GLU A 68 -18.17 13.22 -0.62
CA GLU A 68 -17.09 14.19 -0.88
C GLU A 68 -16.24 13.73 -2.05
N VAL A 69 -15.89 12.45 -2.10
CA VAL A 69 -15.15 11.84 -3.20
C VAL A 69 -15.93 11.97 -4.51
N GLU A 70 -17.21 11.62 -4.51
CA GLU A 70 -18.08 11.70 -5.70
C GLU A 70 -18.19 13.13 -6.26
N ARG A 71 -18.35 14.13 -5.38
CA ARG A 71 -18.41 15.53 -5.80
C ARG A 71 -17.12 15.98 -6.46
N ILE A 72 -15.96 15.61 -5.92
CA ILE A 72 -14.67 15.96 -6.51
C ILE A 72 -14.47 15.24 -7.85
N VAL A 73 -14.79 13.95 -7.92
CA VAL A 73 -14.72 13.18 -9.18
C VAL A 73 -15.64 13.78 -10.25
N GLY A 74 -16.87 14.17 -9.87
CA GLY A 74 -17.82 14.82 -10.77
C GLY A 74 -17.31 16.16 -11.29
N HIS A 75 -16.71 16.98 -10.42
CA HIS A 75 -16.08 18.24 -10.81
C HIS A 75 -14.94 18.02 -11.81
N LEU A 76 -14.04 17.06 -11.55
CA LEU A 76 -12.91 16.75 -12.43
C LEU A 76 -13.35 16.26 -13.81
N LYS A 77 -14.41 15.44 -13.89
CA LYS A 77 -14.97 14.95 -15.16
C LYS A 77 -15.55 16.07 -16.05
N LEU A 78 -15.94 17.21 -15.48
CA LEU A 78 -16.38 18.37 -16.25
C LEU A 78 -15.20 19.14 -16.87
N GLN A 79 -13.99 18.95 -16.36
CA GLN A 79 -12.79 19.66 -16.82
C GLN A 79 -12.13 18.99 -18.03
N GLY A 80 -12.40 17.71 -18.28
CA GLY A 80 -11.83 16.99 -19.41
C GLY A 80 -12.14 15.49 -19.40
N VAL A 81 -11.77 14.82 -20.50
CA VAL A 81 -11.82 13.37 -20.62
C VAL A 81 -10.44 12.78 -20.30
N PRO A 82 -10.38 11.58 -19.70
CA PRO A 82 -9.11 10.90 -19.46
C PRO A 82 -8.45 10.48 -20.76
N GLU A 83 -7.14 10.67 -20.86
CA GLU A 83 -6.29 10.15 -21.93
C GLU A 83 -5.62 8.86 -21.43
N TYR A 84 -6.18 7.72 -21.80
CA TYR A 84 -5.64 6.41 -21.42
C TYR A 84 -4.55 5.96 -22.40
N LEU A 85 -3.53 5.27 -21.88
CA LEU A 85 -2.50 4.62 -22.67
C LEU A 85 -2.78 3.11 -22.66
N ASP A 86 -3.24 2.57 -23.79
CA ASP A 86 -3.67 1.16 -23.90
C ASP A 86 -2.53 0.19 -23.55
N ALA A 87 -1.29 0.56 -23.88
CA ALA A 87 -0.06 -0.19 -23.57
C ALA A 87 0.17 -0.46 -22.07
N ILE A 88 -0.49 0.24 -21.15
CA ILE A 88 -0.37 -0.04 -19.70
C ILE A 88 -1.05 -1.36 -19.33
N THR A 89 -2.09 -1.76 -20.08
CA THR A 89 -2.90 -2.95 -19.82
C THR A 89 -2.64 -4.08 -20.81
N GLU A 90 -1.77 -3.87 -21.79
CA GLU A 90 -1.31 -4.92 -22.69
C GLU A 90 -0.31 -5.80 -21.90
N ASP A 91 -0.52 -7.12 -21.91
CA ASP A 91 0.38 -8.07 -21.28
C ASP A 91 1.65 -8.22 -22.14
N ASP A 92 2.83 -7.99 -21.58
CA ASP A 92 4.10 -8.34 -22.22
C ASP A 92 4.25 -9.89 -22.16
N GLU A 93 3.97 -10.61 -23.25
CA GLU A 93 4.03 -12.08 -23.34
C GLU A 93 5.47 -12.69 -23.25
N GLU A 94 6.48 -11.99 -22.71
CA GLU A 94 7.90 -12.39 -22.81
C GLU A 94 8.63 -12.64 -21.46
N ASP A 95 7.97 -13.19 -20.43
CA ASP A 95 8.65 -13.52 -19.15
C ASP A 95 8.47 -14.99 -18.68
N ASP A 96 8.22 -15.93 -19.61
CA ASP A 96 8.05 -17.37 -19.29
C ASP A 96 8.95 -18.34 -20.11
N GLU A 97 10.14 -17.90 -20.55
CA GLU A 97 11.17 -18.81 -21.08
C GLU A 97 12.57 -18.52 -20.50
N ASP A 98 12.85 -18.96 -19.26
CA ASP A 98 14.21 -19.37 -18.87
C ASP A 98 14.23 -20.09 -17.51
N GLY A 99 13.82 -21.35 -17.50
CA GLY A 99 13.83 -22.17 -16.28
C GLY A 99 13.88 -23.68 -16.48
N ALA A 100 14.20 -24.18 -17.67
CA ALA A 100 14.26 -25.61 -17.93
C ALA A 100 15.29 -26.01 -19.01
N SER A 101 16.59 -25.94 -18.72
CA SER A 101 17.54 -26.86 -19.36
C SER A 101 18.81 -27.07 -18.52
N GLY A 102 19.22 -28.34 -18.34
CA GLY A 102 20.59 -28.67 -17.93
C GLY A 102 20.79 -29.56 -16.69
N ARG A 103 20.13 -30.72 -16.59
CA ARG A 103 20.76 -31.90 -15.95
C ARG A 103 21.31 -32.79 -17.06
N GLY A 104 22.63 -32.75 -17.22
CA GLY A 104 23.44 -33.73 -17.94
C GLY A 104 24.64 -34.06 -17.07
#